data_AF-A0A524JNJ0-F1
#
_entry.id   AF-A0A524JNJ0-F1
#
_cell.length_a   1.000
_cell.length_b   1.000
_cell.length_c   1.000
_cell.angle_alpha   90.00
_cell.angle_beta   90.00
_cell.angle_gamma   90.00
#
_symmetry.space_group_name_H-M   'P 1'
#
loop_
_entity.id
_entity.type
_entity.pdbx_description
1 polymer ?
#
loop_
_entity_poly.entity_id
_entity_poly.type
_entity_poly.pdbx_seq_one_letter_code
_entity_poly.pdbx_strand_id
1 'polypeptide(L)'
;MNKYLLAIPILASVFLFYAFLSPGNAKEDNTNGELNSSITLAELQDIKDAPVELGQVDWIRNYDEAAAKAKQENKPLLVLFQEVPGCSTSSGYGKNVLSHPQIVEAIETLFVPVAVYNNHGGADEQVLKSFGEPSWNNPVVRIIAPDRKELVPRLNGDYTKAGLVRAMITALENDNKGVPPYLSLLAQELNVNNGRSERAVFAMHCFWVGEGKLANVNGVISTKPGFMGGHEVVELEFNPDIISYGDLVNKAKSQNVARHIFTEN
;
A
#
# COMPACT_ATOMS: atom_id res chain seq x y z
N MET A 1 -54.79 -13.67 -20.85
CA MET A 1 -54.35 -14.56 -19.75
C MET A 1 -53.52 -15.69 -20.35
N ASN A 2 -52.25 -15.82 -19.93
CA ASN A 2 -51.33 -16.99 -20.03
C ASN A 2 -51.09 -17.66 -21.41
N LYS A 3 -49.99 -18.36 -21.74
CA LYS A 3 -48.56 -18.44 -21.37
C LYS A 3 -48.01 -19.68 -22.16
N TYR A 4 -46.79 -19.60 -22.71
CA TYR A 4 -45.88 -20.69 -23.18
C TYR A 4 -46.14 -21.50 -24.48
N LEU A 5 -45.16 -21.49 -25.40
CA LEU A 5 -44.20 -22.59 -25.71
C LEU A 5 -43.20 -22.10 -26.80
N LEU A 6 -41.95 -21.78 -26.46
CA LEU A 6 -40.70 -22.55 -26.71
C LEU A 6 -40.48 -23.08 -28.14
N ALA A 7 -39.48 -22.52 -28.84
CA ALA A 7 -38.78 -23.14 -29.96
C ALA A 7 -37.27 -22.90 -29.81
N ILE A 8 -36.48 -23.98 -29.87
CA ILE A 8 -35.00 -24.01 -29.81
C ILE A 8 -34.49 -24.51 -31.17
N PRO A 9 -33.43 -23.94 -31.78
CA PRO A 9 -32.67 -24.62 -32.82
C PRO A 9 -31.25 -24.98 -32.37
N ILE A 10 -31.03 -26.29 -32.26
CA ILE A 10 -29.99 -27.14 -32.89
C ILE A 10 -28.54 -26.61 -32.96
N LEU A 11 -27.69 -27.35 -32.24
CA LEU A 11 -26.22 -27.38 -32.23
C LEU A 11 -25.64 -27.78 -33.61
N ALA A 12 -24.70 -27.00 -34.15
CA ALA A 12 -23.90 -27.38 -35.31
C ALA A 12 -22.57 -28.00 -34.86
N SER A 13 -22.34 -29.26 -35.22
CA SER A 13 -21.10 -30.01 -34.99
C SER A 13 -20.28 -30.02 -36.28
N VAL A 14 -19.07 -29.45 -36.26
CA VAL A 14 -18.14 -29.53 -37.40
C VAL A 14 -17.12 -30.63 -37.13
N PHE A 15 -17.21 -31.68 -37.96
CA PHE A 15 -16.22 -32.75 -38.09
C PHE A 15 -14.97 -32.22 -38.81
N LEU A 16 -13.78 -32.40 -38.23
CA LEU A 16 -12.52 -32.23 -38.95
C LEU A 16 -11.94 -33.60 -39.32
N PHE A 17 -11.72 -33.79 -40.61
CA PHE A 17 -11.13 -34.97 -41.25
C PHE A 17 -9.67 -35.18 -40.80
N TYR A 18 -9.37 -36.38 -40.32
CA TYR A 18 -7.99 -36.88 -40.20
C TYR A 18 -7.55 -37.48 -41.54
N ALA A 19 -6.49 -36.93 -42.13
CA ALA A 19 -5.76 -37.58 -43.23
C ALA A 19 -4.36 -37.97 -42.72
N PHE A 20 -4.11 -39.27 -42.71
CA PHE A 20 -2.80 -39.88 -42.45
C PHE A 20 -1.84 -39.59 -43.62
N LEU A 21 -0.65 -39.07 -43.30
CA LEU A 21 0.56 -39.24 -44.11
C LEU A 21 1.66 -39.78 -43.19
N SER A 22 2.22 -40.92 -43.57
CA SER A 22 3.39 -41.58 -42.97
C SER A 22 4.67 -41.18 -43.73
N PRO A 23 5.87 -41.65 -43.36
CA PRO A 23 6.76 -41.06 -42.37
C PRO A 23 8.02 -40.46 -43.05
N GLY A 24 8.51 -39.33 -42.56
CA GLY A 24 9.76 -38.72 -43.03
C GLY A 24 10.57 -38.15 -41.89
N ASN A 25 11.63 -38.86 -41.49
CA ASN A 25 12.79 -38.45 -40.69
C ASN A 25 12.59 -37.31 -39.68
N ALA A 26 12.28 -37.68 -38.44
CA ALA A 26 12.53 -36.82 -37.28
C ALA A 26 14.05 -36.64 -37.11
N LYS A 27 14.53 -35.42 -37.34
CA LYS A 27 15.74 -34.93 -36.66
C LYS A 27 15.29 -34.43 -35.29
N GLU A 28 15.80 -35.06 -34.23
CA GLU A 28 15.79 -34.48 -32.89
C GLU A 28 16.56 -33.17 -32.93
N ASP A 29 15.86 -32.05 -32.75
CA ASP A 29 16.50 -30.77 -32.43
C ASP A 29 16.33 -30.53 -30.92
N ASN A 30 17.41 -30.85 -30.19
CA ASN A 30 17.54 -30.55 -28.77
C ASN A 30 17.82 -29.05 -28.61
N THR A 31 16.76 -28.25 -28.49
CA THR A 31 16.89 -26.88 -27.99
C THR A 31 16.14 -26.75 -26.68
N ASN A 32 16.87 -26.94 -25.58
CA ASN A 32 16.50 -26.38 -24.29
C ASN A 32 16.45 -24.86 -24.45
N GLY A 33 15.24 -24.31 -24.54
CA GLY A 33 15.02 -22.87 -24.50
C GLY A 33 15.31 -22.36 -23.10
N GLU A 34 16.56 -21.94 -22.87
CA GLU A 34 16.92 -21.13 -21.71
C GLU A 34 16.10 -19.84 -21.74
N LEU A 35 15.28 -19.65 -20.70
CA LEU A 35 14.68 -18.36 -20.38
C LEU A 35 15.82 -17.38 -20.05
N ASN A 36 16.27 -16.64 -21.07
CA ASN A 36 17.24 -15.56 -20.91
C ASN A 36 16.57 -14.37 -20.23
N SER A 37 16.46 -14.41 -18.89
CA SER A 37 16.15 -13.26 -18.05
C SER A 37 17.40 -12.41 -17.80
N SER A 38 18.03 -11.96 -18.88
CA SER A 38 19.12 -10.98 -18.83
C SER A 38 18.54 -9.60 -19.10
N ILE A 39 17.87 -9.03 -18.10
CA ILE A 39 17.61 -7.58 -18.08
C ILE A 39 18.98 -6.91 -17.98
N THR A 40 19.29 -6.05 -18.94
CA THR A 40 20.58 -5.35 -18.97
C THR A 40 20.64 -4.31 -17.85
N LEU A 41 21.84 -4.05 -17.33
CA LEU A 41 22.04 -2.98 -16.34
C LEU A 41 21.60 -1.61 -16.89
N ALA A 42 21.62 -1.44 -18.22
CA ALA A 42 21.13 -0.26 -18.93
C ALA A 42 19.59 -0.11 -18.85
N GLU A 43 18.83 -1.21 -18.88
CA GLU A 43 17.37 -1.19 -18.69
C GLU A 43 16.97 -0.96 -17.22
N LEU A 44 17.86 -1.29 -16.27
CA LEU A 44 17.73 -0.89 -14.87
C LEU A 44 18.19 0.54 -14.59
N GLN A 45 18.86 1.20 -15.55
CA GLN A 45 19.52 2.50 -15.40
C GLN A 45 18.70 3.69 -15.88
N ASP A 46 17.46 3.51 -16.35
CA ASP A 46 16.52 4.63 -16.49
C ASP A 46 15.93 5.02 -15.12
N ILE A 47 16.77 4.98 -14.08
CA ILE A 47 16.52 5.66 -12.81
C ILE A 47 16.67 7.13 -13.16
N LYS A 48 15.54 7.74 -13.49
CA LYS A 48 15.37 9.20 -13.55
C LYS A 48 16.13 9.80 -12.37
N ASP A 49 17.11 10.66 -12.61
CA ASP A 49 17.87 11.40 -11.60
C ASP A 49 16.94 12.41 -10.89
N ALA A 50 15.93 11.90 -10.21
CA ALA A 50 14.99 12.68 -9.43
C ALA A 50 15.69 13.11 -8.13
N PRO A 51 15.49 14.36 -7.68
CA PRO A 51 15.95 14.78 -6.36
C PRO A 51 15.47 13.81 -5.28
N VAL A 52 16.35 13.48 -4.36
CA VAL A 52 16.13 12.42 -3.38
C VAL A 52 14.90 12.67 -2.49
N GLU A 53 14.53 13.93 -2.30
CA GLU A 53 13.36 14.40 -1.56
C GLU A 53 12.02 14.06 -2.23
N LEU A 54 12.04 13.78 -3.53
CA LEU A 54 10.87 13.39 -4.31
C LEU A 54 10.67 11.86 -4.38
N GLY A 55 11.68 11.09 -3.97
CA GLY A 55 11.64 9.63 -4.05
C GLY A 55 11.59 9.12 -5.49
N GLN A 56 10.81 8.07 -5.72
CA GLN A 56 10.71 7.37 -7.00
C GLN A 56 9.39 7.61 -7.75
N VAL A 57 8.56 8.54 -7.27
CA VAL A 57 7.31 8.92 -7.94
C VAL A 57 7.61 9.84 -9.14
N ASP A 58 6.93 9.62 -10.25
CA ASP A 58 6.97 10.48 -11.43
C ASP A 58 6.11 11.74 -11.24
N TRP A 59 6.68 12.76 -10.60
CA TRP A 59 5.99 14.00 -10.30
C TRP A 59 5.84 14.93 -11.50
N ILE A 60 4.61 15.37 -11.77
CA ILE A 60 4.37 16.54 -12.62
C ILE A 60 4.86 17.79 -11.86
N ARG A 61 5.53 18.71 -12.56
CA ARG A 61 6.05 19.97 -11.98
C ARG A 61 5.22 21.20 -12.32
N ASN A 62 4.25 21.06 -13.23
CA ASN A 62 3.28 22.10 -13.54
C ASN A 62 1.91 21.76 -12.93
N TYR A 63 1.45 22.60 -12.00
CA TYR A 63 0.18 22.37 -11.32
C TYR A 63 -1.04 22.44 -12.24
N ASP A 64 -1.06 23.39 -13.17
CA ASP A 64 -2.21 23.57 -14.08
C ASP A 64 -2.33 22.40 -15.06
N GLU A 65 -1.19 21.86 -15.52
CA GLU A 65 -1.12 20.63 -16.31
C GLU A 65 -1.65 19.43 -15.51
N ALA A 66 -1.19 19.27 -14.26
CA ALA A 66 -1.66 18.20 -13.38
C ALA A 66 -3.18 18.31 -13.11
N ALA A 67 -3.69 19.52 -12.89
CA ALA A 67 -5.12 19.75 -12.67
C ALA A 67 -5.96 19.44 -13.93
N ALA A 68 -5.47 19.81 -15.12
CA ALA A 68 -6.12 19.47 -16.37
C ALA A 68 -6.14 17.94 -16.59
N LYS A 69 -5.01 17.26 -16.35
CA LYS A 69 -4.90 15.80 -16.43
C LYS A 69 -5.81 15.09 -15.43
N ALA A 70 -5.87 15.57 -14.19
CA ALA A 70 -6.75 15.01 -13.15
C ALA A 70 -8.23 15.09 -13.55
N LYS A 71 -8.65 16.22 -14.14
CA LYS A 71 -9.99 16.39 -14.68
C LYS A 71 -10.27 15.43 -15.86
N GLN A 72 -9.30 15.28 -16.76
CA GLN A 72 -9.41 14.38 -17.92
C GLN A 72 -9.50 12.90 -17.50
N GLU A 73 -8.69 12.48 -16.53
CA GLU A 73 -8.62 11.09 -16.06
C GLU A 73 -9.66 10.76 -14.99
N ASN A 74 -10.42 11.76 -14.50
CA ASN A 74 -11.34 11.62 -13.37
C ASN A 74 -10.63 11.01 -12.14
N LYS A 75 -9.46 11.57 -11.81
CA LYS A 75 -8.66 11.18 -10.64
C LYS A 75 -8.44 12.37 -9.70
N PRO A 76 -8.35 12.14 -8.39
CA PRO A 76 -7.86 13.15 -7.44
C PRO A 76 -6.39 13.53 -7.73
N LEU A 77 -6.00 14.74 -7.33
CA LEU A 77 -4.59 15.14 -7.29
C LEU A 77 -3.98 14.79 -5.94
N LEU A 78 -2.74 14.33 -5.96
CA LEU A 78 -1.88 14.28 -4.79
C LEU A 78 -0.78 15.34 -4.97
N VAL A 79 -0.89 16.41 -4.18
CA VAL A 79 -0.03 17.59 -4.24
C VAL A 79 1.01 17.51 -3.13
N LEU A 80 2.28 17.37 -3.50
CA LEU A 80 3.41 17.39 -2.58
C LEU A 80 4.05 18.78 -2.57
N PHE A 81 4.05 19.46 -1.42
CA PHE A 81 4.87 20.64 -1.17
C PHE A 81 6.14 20.19 -0.44
N GLN A 82 7.30 20.43 -1.05
CA GLN A 82 8.56 19.86 -0.57
C GLN A 82 9.73 20.79 -0.82
N GLU A 83 10.67 20.83 0.12
CA GLU A 83 11.95 21.52 -0.06
C GLU A 83 12.85 20.68 -0.96
N VAL A 84 13.38 21.28 -2.04
CA VAL A 84 14.31 20.61 -2.96
C VAL A 84 15.46 21.55 -3.35
N PRO A 85 16.73 21.27 -3.00
CA PRO A 85 17.13 20.29 -1.99
C PRO A 85 16.56 20.67 -0.62
N GLY A 86 16.28 19.66 0.21
CA GLY A 86 15.68 19.83 1.53
C GLY A 86 16.51 19.23 2.66
N CYS A 87 16.06 19.38 3.89
CA CYS A 87 16.76 18.84 5.06
C CYS A 87 16.64 17.30 5.17
N SER A 88 17.13 16.72 6.29
CA SER A 88 17.03 15.28 6.56
C SER A 88 15.59 14.77 6.62
N THR A 89 14.63 15.61 7.01
CA THR A 89 13.20 15.26 6.97
C THR A 89 12.73 15.08 5.53
N SER A 90 13.04 16.03 4.65
CA SER A 90 12.64 16.00 3.23
C SER A 90 13.26 14.82 2.49
N SER A 91 14.58 14.67 2.61
CA SER A 91 15.32 13.56 1.99
C SER A 91 14.96 12.21 2.61
N GLY A 92 14.67 12.17 3.92
CA GLY A 92 14.19 10.98 4.61
C GLY A 92 12.79 10.56 4.16
N TYR A 93 11.88 11.51 3.97
CA TYR A 93 10.54 11.24 3.44
C TYR A 93 10.60 10.70 2.00
N GLY A 94 11.41 11.34 1.15
CA GLY A 94 11.67 10.88 -0.21
C GLY A 94 12.19 9.43 -0.26
N LYS A 95 13.25 9.12 0.50
CA LYS A 95 13.86 7.78 0.54
C LYS A 95 12.96 6.71 1.15
N ASN A 96 12.24 7.02 2.23
CA ASN A 96 11.58 5.98 3.05
C ASN A 96 10.09 5.84 2.79
N VAL A 97 9.44 6.86 2.22
CA VAL A 97 7.99 6.86 1.98
C VAL A 97 7.72 6.95 0.49
N LEU A 98 8.23 8.01 -0.18
CA LEU A 98 8.00 8.26 -1.60
C LEU A 98 8.83 7.35 -2.53
N SER A 99 9.60 6.42 -1.97
CA SER A 99 10.31 5.36 -2.73
C SER A 99 9.83 3.96 -2.37
N HIS A 100 8.77 3.82 -1.58
CA HIS A 100 8.20 2.51 -1.27
C HIS A 100 7.38 2.00 -2.47
N PRO A 101 7.68 0.84 -3.08
CA PRO A 101 7.13 0.45 -4.38
C PRO A 101 5.59 0.49 -4.48
N GLN A 102 4.89 -0.02 -3.47
CA GLN A 102 3.42 -0.01 -3.45
C GLN A 102 2.82 1.38 -3.18
N ILE A 103 3.58 2.27 -2.55
CA ILE A 103 3.14 3.66 -2.35
C ILE A 103 3.33 4.43 -3.64
N VAL A 104 4.47 4.25 -4.32
CA VAL A 104 4.75 4.83 -5.64
C VAL A 104 3.66 4.43 -6.63
N GLU A 105 3.40 3.13 -6.74
CA GLU A 105 2.35 2.62 -7.64
C GLU A 105 0.98 3.19 -7.28
N ALA A 106 0.61 3.25 -5.99
CA ALA A 106 -0.68 3.81 -5.59
C ALA A 106 -0.79 5.30 -5.96
N ILE A 107 0.27 6.08 -5.74
CA ILE A 107 0.32 7.50 -6.09
C ILE A 107 0.12 7.69 -7.60
N GLU A 108 0.82 6.93 -8.43
CA GLU A 108 0.83 7.10 -9.89
C GLU A 108 -0.41 6.54 -10.59
N THR A 109 -1.02 5.49 -10.02
CA THR A 109 -2.17 4.82 -10.64
C THR A 109 -3.50 5.41 -10.19
N LEU A 110 -3.62 5.79 -8.91
CA LEU A 110 -4.88 6.23 -8.30
C LEU A 110 -5.03 7.75 -8.25
N PHE A 111 -3.93 8.49 -8.33
CA PHE A 111 -3.89 9.95 -8.29
C PHE A 111 -3.18 10.52 -9.51
N VAL A 112 -3.28 11.85 -9.66
CA VAL A 112 -2.33 12.60 -10.49
C VAL A 112 -1.29 13.25 -9.56
N PRO A 113 -0.04 12.77 -9.54
CA PRO A 113 1.01 13.31 -8.68
C PRO A 113 1.55 14.64 -9.21
N VAL A 114 1.58 15.65 -8.35
CA VAL A 114 2.23 16.93 -8.63
C VAL A 114 3.10 17.35 -7.46
N ALA A 115 4.35 17.71 -7.76
CA ALA A 115 5.25 18.30 -6.78
C ALA A 115 5.28 19.81 -6.97
N VAL A 116 5.39 20.54 -5.86
CA VAL A 116 5.58 21.99 -5.78
C VAL A 116 6.77 22.24 -4.86
N TYR A 117 7.79 22.93 -5.34
CA TYR A 117 8.97 23.22 -4.51
C TYR A 117 8.68 24.41 -3.61
N ASN A 118 8.56 24.18 -2.30
CA ASN A 118 8.14 25.22 -1.34
C ASN A 118 9.26 26.21 -0.98
N ASN A 119 10.46 26.04 -1.53
CA ASN A 119 11.63 26.88 -1.34
C ASN A 119 12.11 27.57 -2.64
N HIS A 120 11.31 27.52 -3.71
CA HIS A 120 11.61 28.16 -5.00
C HIS A 120 10.62 29.28 -5.32
N GLY A 121 11.10 30.28 -6.05
CA GLY A 121 10.27 31.37 -6.58
C GLY A 121 9.48 30.96 -7.83
N GLY A 122 8.79 31.93 -8.44
CA GLY A 122 8.17 31.75 -9.76
C GLY A 122 6.87 30.94 -9.71
N ALA A 123 6.72 29.94 -10.59
CA ALA A 123 5.49 29.17 -10.69
C ALA A 123 5.17 28.39 -9.40
N ASP A 124 6.19 27.80 -8.77
CA ASP A 124 6.01 27.08 -7.49
C ASP A 124 5.51 28.02 -6.39
N GLU A 125 6.10 29.22 -6.25
CA GLU A 125 5.67 30.22 -5.27
C GLU A 125 4.21 30.67 -5.49
N GLN A 126 3.79 30.82 -6.75
CA GLN A 126 2.40 31.18 -7.07
C GLN A 126 1.42 30.09 -6.62
N VAL A 127 1.74 28.81 -6.89
CA VAL A 127 0.93 27.68 -6.45
C VAL A 127 0.91 27.62 -4.93
N LEU A 128 2.08 27.67 -4.28
CA LEU A 128 2.25 27.65 -2.83
C LEU A 128 1.38 28.71 -2.13
N LYS A 129 1.42 29.96 -2.62
CA LYS A 129 0.57 31.06 -2.13
C LYS A 129 -0.92 30.78 -2.32
N SER A 130 -1.31 30.19 -3.45
CA SER A 130 -2.73 29.87 -3.73
C SER A 130 -3.31 28.81 -2.77
N PHE A 131 -2.46 27.97 -2.18
CA PHE A 131 -2.84 26.99 -1.16
C PHE A 131 -2.68 27.51 0.28
N GLY A 132 -2.09 28.69 0.47
CA GLY A 132 -1.75 29.23 1.79
C GLY A 132 -0.71 28.39 2.53
N GLU A 133 0.15 27.66 1.80
CA GLU A 133 1.23 26.87 2.40
C GLU A 133 2.44 27.76 2.71
N PRO A 134 3.15 27.53 3.84
CA PRO A 134 4.35 28.27 4.16
C PRO A 134 5.52 27.82 3.28
N SER A 135 6.47 28.73 3.04
CA SER A 135 7.77 28.38 2.45
C SER A 135 8.72 27.82 3.50
N TRP A 136 9.72 27.05 3.05
CA TRP A 136 10.78 26.51 3.91
C TRP A 136 10.25 25.72 5.12
N ASN A 137 9.31 24.81 4.85
CA ASN A 137 8.77 23.90 5.85
C ASN A 137 8.98 22.44 5.45
N ASN A 138 8.80 21.56 6.44
CA ASN A 138 8.77 20.12 6.24
C ASN A 138 7.71 19.70 5.20
N PRO A 139 7.83 18.49 4.60
CA PRO A 139 6.93 18.03 3.55
C PRO A 139 5.45 18.17 3.94
N VAL A 140 4.62 18.58 2.99
CA VAL A 140 3.17 18.62 3.15
C VAL A 140 2.54 17.90 1.97
N VAL A 141 1.57 17.04 2.26
CA VAL A 141 0.74 16.42 1.23
C VAL A 141 -0.69 16.93 1.36
N ARG A 142 -1.27 17.34 0.25
CA ARG A 142 -2.71 17.60 0.11
C ARG A 142 -3.29 16.67 -0.94
N ILE A 143 -4.44 16.08 -0.65
CA ILE A 143 -5.16 15.25 -1.61
C ILE A 143 -6.50 15.89 -1.89
N ILE A 144 -6.69 16.32 -3.13
CA ILE A 144 -7.79 17.18 -3.55
C ILE A 144 -8.47 16.62 -4.78
N ALA A 145 -9.75 16.91 -4.94
CA ALA A 145 -10.45 16.70 -6.21
C ALA A 145 -9.99 17.72 -7.27
N PRO A 146 -10.26 17.49 -8.56
CA PRO A 146 -9.87 18.41 -9.64
C PRO A 146 -10.41 19.85 -9.52
N ASP A 147 -11.48 20.05 -8.74
CA ASP A 147 -12.07 21.35 -8.43
C ASP A 147 -11.47 22.03 -7.18
N ARG A 148 -10.36 21.49 -6.65
CA ARG A 148 -9.66 21.89 -5.42
C ARG A 148 -10.42 21.63 -4.12
N LYS A 149 -11.49 20.83 -4.12
CA LYS A 149 -12.08 20.36 -2.87
C LYS A 149 -11.11 19.43 -2.15
N GLU A 150 -10.78 19.74 -0.90
CA GLU A 150 -10.00 18.86 -0.03
C GLU A 150 -10.76 17.55 0.24
N LEU A 151 -10.11 16.42 -0.05
CA LEU A 151 -10.69 15.09 0.16
C LEU A 151 -10.27 14.48 1.51
N VAL A 152 -9.21 15.01 2.12
CA VAL A 152 -8.67 14.58 3.41
C VAL A 152 -8.01 15.79 4.09
N PRO A 153 -7.92 15.86 5.43
CA PRO A 153 -7.15 16.90 6.07
C PRO A 153 -5.70 16.92 5.56
N ARG A 154 -5.17 18.14 5.42
CA ARG A 154 -3.76 18.40 5.11
C ARG A 154 -2.84 17.50 5.94
N LEU A 155 -2.00 16.71 5.27
CA LEU A 155 -1.05 15.81 5.92
C LEU A 155 0.26 16.55 6.18
N ASN A 156 0.53 16.84 7.45
CA ASN A 156 1.77 17.43 7.93
C ASN A 156 2.14 16.87 9.30
N GLY A 157 3.43 16.78 9.62
CA GLY A 157 3.90 16.26 10.91
C GLY A 157 3.87 14.73 11.04
N ASP A 158 3.15 14.02 10.18
CA ASP A 158 3.20 12.57 10.04
C ASP A 158 3.91 12.20 8.71
N TYR A 159 5.21 11.90 8.83
CA TYR A 159 6.07 11.52 7.71
C TYR A 159 6.27 10.01 7.59
N THR A 160 5.30 9.24 8.08
CA THR A 160 5.34 7.78 8.03
C THR A 160 4.66 7.25 6.77
N LYS A 161 4.99 6.01 6.38
CA LYS A 161 4.26 5.29 5.33
C LYS A 161 2.78 5.15 5.70
N ALA A 162 2.50 4.86 6.98
CA ALA A 162 1.15 4.69 7.49
C ALA A 162 0.33 5.98 7.34
N GLY A 163 0.90 7.14 7.68
CA GLY A 163 0.26 8.45 7.52
C GLY A 163 -0.17 8.73 6.08
N LEU A 164 0.74 8.50 5.12
CA LEU A 164 0.43 8.71 3.71
C LEU A 164 -0.60 7.72 3.18
N VAL A 165 -0.46 6.43 3.49
CA VAL A 165 -1.41 5.38 3.05
C VAL A 165 -2.80 5.64 3.62
N ARG A 166 -2.90 6.05 4.89
CA ARG A 166 -4.16 6.49 5.51
C ARG A 166 -4.80 7.63 4.72
N ALA A 167 -4.01 8.66 4.42
CA ALA A 167 -4.51 9.83 3.70
C ALA A 167 -5.02 9.46 2.30
N MET A 168 -4.28 8.61 1.57
CA MET A 168 -4.70 8.11 0.25
C MET A 168 -6.02 7.33 0.33
N ILE A 169 -6.15 6.40 1.28
CA ILE A 169 -7.38 5.60 1.45
C ILE A 169 -8.57 6.50 1.77
N THR A 170 -8.44 7.37 2.77
CA THR A 170 -9.52 8.30 3.17
C THR A 170 -9.92 9.22 2.03
N ALA A 171 -8.97 9.71 1.23
CA ALA A 171 -9.28 10.54 0.09
C ALA A 171 -10.06 9.79 -1.00
N LEU A 172 -9.67 8.55 -1.31
CA LEU A 172 -10.39 7.70 -2.27
C LEU A 172 -11.83 7.42 -1.80
N GLU A 173 -12.01 7.09 -0.52
CA GLU A 173 -13.33 6.87 0.07
C GLU A 173 -14.21 8.12 0.00
N ASN A 174 -13.67 9.29 0.35
CA ASN A 174 -14.38 10.56 0.30
C ASN A 174 -14.69 11.04 -1.14
N ASP A 175 -13.93 10.57 -2.12
CA ASP A 175 -14.18 10.79 -3.55
C ASP A 175 -15.03 9.67 -4.20
N ASN A 176 -15.57 8.74 -3.40
CA ASN A 176 -16.35 7.57 -3.84
C ASN A 176 -15.60 6.71 -4.88
N LYS A 177 -14.28 6.61 -4.76
CA LYS A 177 -13.42 5.72 -5.55
C LYS A 177 -13.21 4.42 -4.79
N GLY A 178 -13.07 3.31 -5.53
CA GLY A 178 -12.74 2.03 -4.92
C GLY A 178 -11.29 2.02 -4.44
N VAL A 179 -11.06 1.55 -3.21
CA VAL A 179 -9.72 1.30 -2.69
C VAL A 179 -9.24 -0.06 -3.21
N PRO A 180 -8.12 -0.13 -3.95
CA PRO A 180 -7.61 -1.41 -4.42
C PRO A 180 -7.23 -2.35 -3.27
N PRO A 181 -7.47 -3.67 -3.39
CA PRO A 181 -7.18 -4.62 -2.30
C PRO A 181 -5.73 -4.59 -1.79
N TYR A 182 -4.75 -4.39 -2.68
CA TYR A 182 -3.35 -4.33 -2.28
C TYR A 182 -3.05 -3.12 -1.39
N LEU A 183 -3.72 -1.98 -1.61
CA LEU A 183 -3.54 -0.78 -0.79
C LEU A 183 -4.17 -0.98 0.60
N SER A 184 -5.29 -1.69 0.68
CA SER A 184 -5.89 -2.13 1.95
C SER A 184 -5.01 -3.13 2.71
N LEU A 185 -4.32 -4.03 2.01
CA LEU A 185 -3.36 -4.97 2.63
C LEU A 185 -2.12 -4.22 3.13
N LEU A 186 -1.58 -3.30 2.34
CA LEU A 186 -0.48 -2.43 2.77
C LEU A 186 -0.87 -1.62 4.00
N ALA A 187 -2.10 -1.10 4.04
CA ALA A 187 -2.61 -0.38 5.21
C ALA A 187 -2.67 -1.27 6.46
N GLN A 188 -3.02 -2.55 6.32
CA GLN A 188 -2.99 -3.52 7.42
C GLN A 188 -1.56 -3.79 7.88
N GLU A 189 -0.63 -4.04 6.95
CA GLU A 189 0.79 -4.25 7.25
C GLU A 189 1.43 -3.05 7.94
N LEU A 190 1.13 -1.85 7.48
CA LEU A 190 1.61 -0.59 8.05
C LEU A 190 0.85 -0.18 9.31
N ASN A 191 -0.06 -1.01 9.82
CA ASN A 191 -0.81 -0.73 11.03
C ASN A 191 -1.62 0.58 10.95
N VAL A 192 -2.05 0.98 9.74
CA VAL A 192 -2.79 2.22 9.51
C VAL A 192 -4.05 2.29 10.37
N ASN A 193 -4.79 1.20 10.50
CA ASN A 193 -6.02 1.16 11.30
C ASN A 193 -5.80 0.64 12.72
N ASN A 194 -4.55 0.41 13.13
CA ASN A 194 -4.26 -0.28 14.38
C ASN A 194 -4.21 0.63 15.60
N GLY A 195 -4.75 1.85 15.50
CA GLY A 195 -4.96 2.72 16.66
C GLY A 195 -3.69 2.90 17.48
N ARG A 196 -3.85 2.97 18.81
CA ARG A 196 -2.73 2.73 19.74
C ARG A 196 -2.29 1.27 19.61
N SER A 197 -1.01 0.95 19.78
CA SER A 197 -0.59 -0.43 19.99
C SER A 197 -0.07 -0.63 21.41
N GLU A 198 -0.42 -1.76 22.00
CA GLU A 198 0.03 -2.17 23.33
C GLU A 198 0.66 -3.57 23.24
N ARG A 199 1.52 -3.89 24.22
CA ARG A 199 2.24 -5.16 24.28
C ARG A 199 1.67 -6.06 25.36
N ALA A 200 1.66 -7.36 25.10
CA ALA A 200 1.31 -8.39 26.07
C ALA A 200 2.25 -9.58 25.94
N VAL A 201 2.63 -10.20 27.06
CA VAL A 201 3.48 -11.40 27.04
C VAL A 201 2.80 -12.53 27.80
N PHE A 202 2.46 -13.59 27.07
CA PHE A 202 1.79 -14.77 27.61
C PHE A 202 2.75 -15.96 27.67
N ALA A 203 2.93 -16.52 28.86
CA ALA A 203 3.70 -17.74 29.06
C ALA A 203 2.85 -18.98 28.87
N MET A 204 3.43 -20.00 28.25
CA MET A 204 2.75 -21.23 27.87
C MET A 204 3.73 -22.39 27.75
N HIS A 205 3.23 -23.55 27.34
CA HIS A 205 4.06 -24.74 27.17
C HIS A 205 4.74 -24.80 25.81
N CYS A 206 4.09 -24.32 24.75
CA CYS A 206 4.62 -24.34 23.39
C CYS A 206 4.27 -23.03 22.70
N PHE A 207 5.26 -22.18 22.43
CA PHE A 207 5.01 -20.88 21.80
C PHE A 207 4.46 -21.02 20.38
N TRP A 208 4.81 -22.06 19.60
CA TRP A 208 4.26 -22.26 18.25
C TRP A 208 2.76 -22.44 18.24
N VAL A 209 2.25 -23.22 19.21
CA VAL A 209 0.81 -23.41 19.42
C VAL A 209 0.19 -22.09 19.88
N GLY A 210 0.90 -21.33 20.71
CA GLY A 210 0.55 -19.99 21.13
C GLY A 210 0.34 -19.02 19.99
N GLU A 211 1.37 -18.84 19.17
CA GLU A 211 1.36 -17.93 18.02
C GLU A 211 0.22 -18.25 17.08
N GLY A 212 0.08 -19.52 16.68
CA GLY A 212 -1.00 -19.93 15.78
C GLY A 212 -2.40 -19.64 16.34
N LYS A 213 -2.58 -19.72 17.67
CA LYS A 213 -3.88 -19.45 18.32
C LYS A 213 -4.12 -17.95 18.53
N LEU A 214 -3.10 -17.24 19.02
CA LEU A 214 -3.17 -15.83 19.39
C LEU A 214 -3.17 -14.91 18.17
N ALA A 215 -2.44 -15.26 17.10
CA ALA A 215 -2.47 -14.53 15.83
C ALA A 215 -3.86 -14.51 15.18
N ASN A 216 -4.72 -15.48 15.50
CA ASN A 216 -6.10 -15.56 14.99
C ASN A 216 -7.10 -14.75 15.83
N VAL A 217 -6.67 -14.09 16.90
CA VAL A 217 -7.56 -13.26 17.71
C VAL A 217 -7.73 -11.89 17.05
N ASN A 218 -8.97 -11.54 16.72
CA ASN A 218 -9.26 -10.21 16.13
C ASN A 218 -8.76 -9.08 17.05
N GLY A 219 -7.94 -8.19 16.49
CA GLY A 219 -7.26 -7.11 17.19
C GLY A 219 -5.80 -7.40 17.57
N VAL A 220 -5.31 -8.63 17.40
CA VAL A 220 -3.87 -8.95 17.47
C VAL A 220 -3.20 -8.53 16.15
N ILE A 221 -2.11 -7.77 16.27
CA ILE A 221 -1.37 -7.17 15.16
C ILE A 221 -0.20 -8.08 14.76
N SER A 222 0.58 -8.53 15.74
CA SER A 222 1.71 -9.41 15.52
C SER A 222 1.95 -10.32 16.71
N THR A 223 2.59 -11.45 16.45
CA THR A 223 3.06 -12.38 17.48
C THR A 223 4.56 -12.60 17.29
N LYS A 224 5.26 -12.84 18.39
CA LYS A 224 6.66 -13.21 18.37
C LYS A 224 6.93 -14.26 19.44
N PRO A 225 7.63 -15.36 19.10
CA PRO A 225 7.99 -16.35 20.09
C PRO A 225 9.18 -15.86 20.92
N GLY A 226 9.24 -16.29 22.17
CA GLY A 226 10.34 -15.95 23.06
C GLY A 226 10.48 -16.89 24.24
N PHE A 227 11.45 -16.59 25.09
CA PHE A 227 11.66 -17.28 26.35
C PHE A 227 11.88 -16.27 27.47
N MET A 228 11.09 -16.35 28.52
CA MET A 228 11.15 -15.39 29.63
C MET A 228 10.82 -16.07 30.96
N GLY A 229 11.65 -15.83 31.98
CA GLY A 229 11.43 -16.37 33.32
C GLY A 229 11.39 -17.90 33.40
N GLY A 230 12.09 -18.61 32.50
CA GLY A 230 12.06 -20.08 32.45
C GLY A 230 10.88 -20.68 31.69
N HIS A 231 10.08 -19.85 31.02
CA HIS A 231 8.92 -20.26 30.25
C HIS A 231 9.04 -19.89 28.78
N GLU A 232 8.49 -20.74 27.93
CA GLU A 232 8.16 -20.33 26.56
C GLU A 232 7.06 -19.26 26.61
N VAL A 233 7.25 -18.18 25.86
CA VAL A 233 6.31 -17.07 25.80
C VAL A 233 5.97 -16.70 24.37
N VAL A 234 4.80 -16.10 24.20
CA VAL A 234 4.45 -15.34 23.01
C VAL A 234 4.26 -13.90 23.42
N GLU A 235 5.06 -13.03 22.81
CA GLU A 235 4.89 -11.60 22.86
C GLU A 235 3.93 -11.18 21.74
N LEU A 236 2.99 -10.30 22.08
CA LEU A 236 1.97 -9.80 21.19
C LEU A 236 2.06 -8.28 21.10
N GLU A 237 1.83 -7.77 19.90
CA GLU A 237 1.36 -6.40 19.71
C GLU A 237 -0.13 -6.47 19.37
N PHE A 238 -0.96 -5.66 20.02
CA PHE A 238 -2.41 -5.64 19.80
C PHE A 238 -2.98 -4.22 19.82
N ASN A 239 -4.13 -4.03 19.18
CA ASN A 239 -4.86 -2.76 19.16
C ASN A 239 -5.90 -2.72 20.31
N PRO A 240 -5.73 -1.89 21.34
CA PRO A 240 -6.64 -1.79 22.47
C PRO A 240 -8.01 -1.19 22.10
N ASP A 241 -8.13 -0.51 20.94
CA ASP A 241 -9.40 -0.01 20.42
C ASP A 241 -10.27 -1.14 19.82
N ILE A 242 -9.67 -2.28 19.45
CA ILE A 242 -10.36 -3.47 18.92
C ILE A 242 -10.53 -4.56 20.00
N ILE A 243 -9.50 -4.77 20.83
CA ILE A 243 -9.51 -5.77 21.89
C ILE A 243 -8.83 -5.23 23.15
N SER A 244 -9.56 -5.17 24.26
CA SER A 244 -8.98 -4.79 25.54
C SER A 244 -7.96 -5.84 26.01
N TYR A 245 -6.95 -5.41 26.78
CA TYR A 245 -5.99 -6.33 27.40
C TYR A 245 -6.69 -7.43 28.23
N GLY A 246 -7.73 -7.06 28.99
CA GLY A 246 -8.50 -8.00 29.79
C GLY A 246 -9.20 -9.06 28.93
N ASP A 247 -9.79 -8.66 27.81
CA ASP A 247 -10.40 -9.61 26.87
C ASP A 247 -9.36 -10.49 26.19
N LEU A 248 -8.20 -9.93 25.82
CA LEU A 248 -7.09 -10.70 25.24
C LEU A 248 -6.60 -11.77 26.21
N VAL A 249 -6.45 -11.44 27.50
CA VAL A 249 -6.15 -12.40 28.58
C VAL A 249 -7.21 -13.50 28.65
N ASN A 250 -8.49 -13.14 28.57
CA ASN A 250 -9.59 -14.11 28.63
C ASN A 250 -9.59 -15.06 27.43
N LYS A 251 -9.33 -14.56 26.22
CA LYS A 251 -9.15 -15.41 25.02
C LYS A 251 -7.94 -16.33 25.15
N ALA A 252 -6.81 -15.82 25.62
CA ALA A 252 -5.60 -16.62 25.79
C ALA A 252 -5.79 -17.74 26.83
N LYS A 253 -6.51 -17.46 27.93
CA LYS A 253 -6.88 -18.47 28.93
C LYS A 253 -7.84 -19.52 28.37
N SER A 254 -8.89 -19.11 27.64
CA SER A 254 -9.87 -20.07 27.09
C SER A 254 -9.26 -21.01 26.06
N GLN A 255 -8.17 -20.59 25.41
CA GLN A 255 -7.41 -21.39 24.46
C GLN A 255 -6.26 -22.19 25.09
N ASN A 256 -6.10 -22.15 26.42
CA ASN A 256 -5.02 -22.78 27.20
C ASN A 256 -3.60 -22.32 26.79
N VAL A 257 -3.44 -21.05 26.43
CA VAL A 257 -2.17 -20.44 25.99
C VAL A 257 -1.75 -19.24 26.87
N ALA A 258 -2.22 -19.20 28.12
CA ALA A 258 -1.82 -18.20 29.13
C ALA A 258 -1.68 -18.83 30.51
N ARG A 259 -0.63 -19.64 30.70
CA ARG A 259 -0.31 -20.30 31.98
C ARG A 259 0.26 -19.33 33.00
N HIS A 260 1.12 -18.41 32.55
CA HIS A 260 1.57 -17.26 33.31
C HIS A 260 1.44 -16.01 32.44
N ILE A 261 1.21 -14.86 33.07
CA ILE A 261 1.07 -13.57 32.38
C ILE A 261 2.12 -12.66 32.98
N PHE A 262 2.95 -12.08 32.12
CA PHE A 262 3.92 -11.08 32.54
C PHE A 262 3.36 -9.70 32.24
N THR A 263 3.37 -8.83 33.25
CA THR A 263 3.00 -7.42 33.12
C THR A 263 4.25 -6.60 33.41
N GLU A 264 4.53 -5.59 32.58
CA GLU A 264 5.42 -4.50 32.99
C GLU A 264 4.70 -3.66 34.05
N ASN A 265 5.40 -3.31 35.12
CA ASN A 265 4.92 -2.36 36.14
C ASN A 265 5.08 -0.93 35.62
#